data_AF-A0A2H0ACG5-F1
#
_entry.id   AF-A0A2H0ACG5-F1
#
_cell.length_a   1.000
_cell.length_b   1.000
_cell.length_c   1.000
_cell.angle_alpha   90.00
_cell.angle_beta   90.00
_cell.angle_gamma   90.00
#
_symmetry.space_group_name_H-M   'P 1'
#
loop_
_entity.id
_entity.type
_entity.pdbx_description
1 polymer ?
#
loop_
_entity_poly.entity_id
_entity_poly.type
_entity_poly.pdbx_seq_one_letter_code
_entity_poly.pdbx_strand_id
1 'polypeptide(L)' 'MGFRINTNITAMTAHRNMNTTSEMLAKPLERLSSGLRINRAADDAA' A
#
# COMPACT_ATOMS: atom_id res chain seq x y z
N MET A 1 -13.40 29.83 -8.68
CA MET A 1 -12.55 28.70 -8.25
C MET A 1 -12.91 28.34 -6.83
N GLY A 2 -13.86 27.40 -6.66
CA GLY A 2 -14.43 27.03 -5.38
C GLY A 2 -13.40 26.31 -4.52
N PHE A 3 -13.00 26.97 -3.44
CA PHE A 3 -12.08 26.43 -2.45
C PHE A 3 -12.66 25.13 -1.92
N ARG A 4 -11.86 24.06 -1.93
CA ARG A 4 -12.23 22.73 -1.47
C ARG A 4 -12.31 22.74 0.06
N ILE A 5 -13.35 23.37 0.59
CA ILE A 5 -13.53 23.63 2.03
C ILE A 5 -13.75 22.32 2.81
N ASN A 6 -14.29 21.28 2.17
CA ASN A 6 -14.62 20.00 2.82
C ASN A 6 -13.78 18.79 2.35
N THR A 7 -13.04 18.90 1.25
CA THR A 7 -12.24 17.77 0.71
C THR A 7 -10.78 18.17 0.60
N ASN A 8 -10.01 17.73 1.59
CA ASN A 8 -8.57 17.94 1.60
C ASN A 8 -7.88 16.97 0.61
N ILE A 9 -7.60 17.44 -0.61
CA ILE A 9 -6.94 16.60 -1.64
C ILE A 9 -5.53 16.18 -1.22
N THR A 10 -4.80 16.99 -0.45
CA THR A 10 -3.46 16.59 0.00
C THR A 10 -3.58 15.44 1.01
N ALA A 11 -4.54 15.47 1.92
CA ALA A 11 -4.86 14.35 2.81
C ALA A 11 -5.34 13.11 2.05
N MET A 12 -6.21 13.26 1.05
CA MET A 12 -6.66 12.12 0.22
C MET A 12 -5.54 11.51 -0.62
N THR A 13 -4.57 12.33 -1.05
CA THR A 13 -3.41 11.85 -1.80
C THR A 13 -2.39 11.19 -0.88
N ALA A 14 -2.16 11.77 0.30
CA ALA A 14 -1.36 11.16 1.35
C ALA A 14 -1.96 9.82 1.82
N HIS A 15 -3.28 9.73 1.98
CA HIS A 15 -3.97 8.49 2.34
C HIS A 15 -3.83 7.43 1.25
N ARG A 16 -3.96 7.79 -0.04
CA ARG A 16 -3.71 6.86 -1.15
C ARG A 16 -2.27 6.35 -1.16
N ASN A 17 -1.30 7.26 -1.01
CA ASN A 17 0.12 6.90 -0.96
C ASN A 17 0.40 6.01 0.26
N MET A 18 -0.15 6.34 1.44
CA MET A 18 -0.03 5.54 2.65
C MET A 18 -0.64 4.16 2.49
N ASN A 19 -1.79 4.02 1.82
CA ASN A 19 -2.39 2.72 1.55
C ASN A 19 -1.47 1.86 0.67
N THR A 20 -0.92 2.43 -0.42
CA THR A 20 0.06 1.74 -1.26
C THR A 20 1.33 1.37 -0.48
N THR A 21 1.86 2.28 0.34
CA THR A 21 3.02 1.99 1.19
C THR A 21 2.72 0.91 2.23
N SER A 22 1.50 0.86 2.77
CA SER A 22 1.07 -0.15 3.74
C SER A 22 0.94 -1.52 3.09
N GLU A 23 0.39 -1.61 1.87
CA GLU A 23 0.38 -2.84 1.07
C GLU A 23 1.78 -3.30 0.70
N MET A 24 2.66 -2.37 0.34
CA MET A 24 4.08 -2.64 0.08
C MET A 24 4.84 -3.07 1.33
N LEU A 25 4.42 -2.66 2.53
CA LEU A 25 5.02 -3.05 3.81
C LEU A 25 4.46 -4.37 4.33
N ALA A 26 3.20 -4.71 4.01
CA ALA A 26 2.60 -5.99 4.38
C ALA A 26 3.33 -7.17 3.72
N LYS A 27 3.75 -7.03 2.45
CA LYS A 27 4.51 -8.06 1.71
C LYS A 27 5.85 -8.47 2.35
N PRO A 28 6.77 -7.54 2.72
CA PRO A 28 8.02 -7.90 3.38
C PRO A 28 7.79 -8.39 4.80
N LEU A 29 6.76 -7.94 5.52
CA LEU A 29 6.38 -8.51 6.82
C LEU A 29 5.94 -9.98 6.68
N GLU A 30 5.16 -10.30 5.64
CA GLU A 30 4.76 -11.67 5.34
C GLU A 30 5.99 -12.55 5.03
N ARG A 31 6.91 -12.07 4.18
CA ARG A 31 8.15 -12.76 3.81
C ARG A 31 9.12 -12.93 4.99
N LEU A 32 9.19 -11.94 5.89
CA LEU A 32 10.00 -12.01 7.10
C LEU A 32 9.42 -13.06 8.07
N SER A 33 8.10 -13.09 8.22
CA SER A 33 7.42 -14.02 9.13
C SER A 33 7.47 -15.48 8.66
N SER A 34 7.54 -15.74 7.36
CA SER A 34 7.62 -17.11 6.84
C SER A 34 9.05 -17.63 6.65
N GLY A 35 10.04 -16.74 6.60
CA GLY A 35 11.42 -17.09 6.23
C GLY A 35 11.58 -17.54 4.76
N LEU A 36 10.50 -17.55 3.97
CA LEU A 36 10.46 -17.95 2.57
C LEU A 36 10.33 -16.71 1.69
N ARG A 37 11.18 -16.61 0.67
CA ARG A 37 11.25 -15.46 -0.23
C ARG A 37 9.97 -15.27 -1.06
N ILE A 38 9.06 -16.23 -1.11
CA ILE A 38 7.84 -16.22 -1.94
C ILE A 38 6.73 -16.92 -1.14
N ASN A 39 5.71 -16.19 -0.67
CA ASN A 39 4.61 -16.74 0.15
C ASN A 39 3.26 -16.84 -0.55
N ARG A 40 3.09 -16.18 -1.70
CA ARG A 40 1.88 -16.27 -2.51
C ARG A 40 2.24 -16.85 -3.86
N ALA A 41 1.52 -17.88 -4.28
CA ALA A 41 1.48 -18.37 -5.67
C ALA A 41 1.07 -17.27 -6.68
N ALA A 42 0.64 -16.10 -6.21
CA ALA A 42 0.37 -14.91 -7.02
C ALA A 42 1.62 -14.08 -7.37
N ASP A 43 2.76 -14.24 -6.67
CA ASP A 43 4.05 -13.63 -7.08
C ASP A 43 4.76 -14.49 -8.15
N ASP A 44 4.26 -15.70 -8.44
CA ASP A 44 4.73 -16.65 -9.48
C ASP A 44 3.62 -16.99 -10.49
N ALA A 45 2.74 -16.02 -10.78
CA ALA A 45 1.93 -16.04 -12.00
C ALA A 45 2.61 -15.11 -13.01
N ALA A 46 3.31 -15.72 -13.95
CA ALA A 46 3.83 -15.10 -15.17
C ALA A 46 2.73 -14.35 -15.95
#